data_AF-A0A2S7XPM7-F1
#
_entry.id   AF-A0A2S7XPM7-F1
#
_cell.length_a   1.000
_cell.length_b   1.000
_cell.length_c   1.000
_cell.angle_alpha   90.00
_cell.angle_beta   90.00
_cell.angle_gamma   90.00
#
_symmetry.space_group_name_H-M   'P 1'
#
loop_
_entity.id
_entity.type
_entity.pdbx_description
1 polymer ?
#
loop_
_entity_poly.entity_id
_entity_poly.type
_entity_poly.pdbx_seq_one_letter_code
_entity_poly.pdbx_strand_id
1 'polypeptide(L)'
;MSVYQTLSRNAAQSFLDDWCEWRQRNDSQFHAGCRRHYDTRGHQLACRLLDHVRMRMIEFQETTGRMYNLEATPAEGTTYRFAREDQKRFPAILQAGTKETPYYTNSSQLPVGYTDDPFEALAMQEVLQSKYTGGTVLHLYMSEQLSSADACKRLVRRSLENFRLPYVT
;
A
#
# COMPACT_ATOMS: atom_id res chain seq x y z
N MET A 1 -0.06 -23.30 -5.74
CA MET A 1 0.80 -22.96 -6.89
C MET A 1 0.34 -21.60 -7.39
N SER A 2 0.92 -20.50 -6.90
CA SER A 2 0.56 -19.15 -7.39
C SER A 2 1.29 -18.92 -8.71
N VAL A 3 0.55 -18.91 -9.82
CA VAL A 3 1.10 -18.57 -11.13
C VAL A 3 1.12 -17.04 -11.20
N TYR A 4 2.23 -16.43 -10.80
CA TYR A 4 2.47 -15.01 -11.05
C TYR A 4 2.60 -14.82 -12.57
N GLN A 5 1.58 -14.26 -13.21
CA GLN A 5 1.63 -13.92 -14.62
C GLN A 5 2.32 -12.57 -14.78
N THR A 6 3.55 -12.59 -15.31
CA THR A 6 4.30 -11.38 -15.64
C THR A 6 3.70 -10.72 -16.89
N LEU A 7 3.60 -9.38 -16.87
CA LEU A 7 3.24 -8.60 -18.06
C LEU A 7 4.17 -8.93 -19.23
N SER A 8 3.62 -8.94 -20.45
CA SER A 8 4.46 -9.02 -21.65
C SER A 8 5.38 -7.79 -21.72
N ARG A 9 6.51 -7.89 -22.43
CA ARG A 9 7.43 -6.74 -22.59
C ARG A 9 6.71 -5.50 -23.15
N ASN A 10 5.79 -5.69 -24.09
CA ASN A 10 5.03 -4.60 -24.68
C ASN A 10 4.05 -3.97 -23.67
N ALA A 11 3.37 -4.78 -22.86
CA ALA A 11 2.49 -4.27 -21.81
C ALA A 11 3.27 -3.53 -20.72
N ALA A 12 4.45 -4.05 -20.34
CA ALA A 12 5.34 -3.37 -19.39
C ALA A 12 5.83 -2.02 -19.91
N GLN A 13 6.23 -1.93 -21.18
CA GLN A 13 6.63 -0.65 -21.77
C GLN A 13 5.46 0.34 -21.84
N SER A 14 4.28 -0.11 -22.30
CA SER A 14 3.08 0.73 -22.33
C SER A 14 2.71 1.26 -20.94
N PHE A 15 2.88 0.45 -19.89
CA PHE A 15 2.68 0.90 -18.51
C PHE A 15 3.69 1.98 -18.11
N LEU A 16 4.97 1.83 -18.48
CA LEU A 16 6.00 2.82 -18.16
C LEU A 16 5.77 4.16 -18.85
N ASP A 17 5.31 4.13 -20.10
CA ASP A 17 5.03 5.35 -20.86
C ASP A 17 3.82 6.11 -20.25
N ASP A 18 2.73 5.39 -20.00
CA ASP A 18 1.54 5.91 -19.31
C ASP A 18 1.87 6.43 -17.89
N TRP A 19 2.70 5.70 -17.16
CA TRP A 19 3.20 6.11 -15.84
C TRP A 19 3.93 7.45 -15.90
N CYS A 20 4.80 7.65 -16.89
CA CYS A 20 5.53 8.89 -17.06
C CYS A 20 4.57 10.07 -17.28
N GLU A 21 3.55 9.90 -18.13
CA GLU A 21 2.54 10.92 -18.36
C GLU A 21 1.70 11.22 -17.11
N TRP A 22 1.22 10.16 -16.43
CA TRP A 22 0.42 10.31 -15.22
C TRP A 22 1.22 11.02 -14.13
N ARG A 23 2.50 10.67 -13.96
CA ARG A 23 3.39 11.35 -13.01
C ARG A 23 3.54 12.83 -13.35
N GLN A 24 3.82 13.17 -14.60
CA GLN A 24 3.96 14.57 -15.02
C GLN A 24 2.70 15.39 -14.73
N ARG A 25 1.51 14.83 -14.99
CA ARG A 25 0.21 15.49 -14.70
C ARG A 25 -0.02 15.69 -13.19
N ASN A 26 0.57 14.84 -12.35
CA ASN A 26 0.40 14.87 -10.89
C ASN A 26 1.65 15.39 -10.15
N ASP A 27 2.67 15.88 -10.85
CA ASP A 27 4.01 16.17 -10.29
C ASP A 27 3.97 17.20 -9.14
N SER A 28 3.13 18.23 -9.28
CA SER A 28 2.87 19.22 -8.24
C SER A 28 2.33 18.63 -6.93
N GLN A 29 1.77 17.42 -6.96
CA GLN A 29 1.26 16.70 -5.79
C GLN A 29 2.31 15.83 -5.12
N PHE A 30 3.36 15.43 -5.86
CA PHE A 30 4.53 14.73 -5.31
C PHE A 30 5.53 15.69 -4.65
N HIS A 31 5.71 16.89 -5.22
CA HIS A 31 6.78 17.81 -4.80
C HIS A 31 6.37 18.88 -3.80
N ALA A 32 5.07 19.14 -3.61
CA ALA A 32 4.59 20.23 -2.75
C ALA A 32 4.49 19.83 -1.26
N GLY A 33 5.57 19.30 -0.70
CA GLY A 33 5.75 19.20 0.76
C GLY A 33 4.92 18.12 1.46
N CYS A 34 4.24 17.23 0.74
CA CYS A 34 3.63 16.04 1.32
C CYS A 34 4.74 15.07 1.71
N ARG A 35 5.13 15.08 2.99
CA ARG A 35 6.22 14.23 3.49
C ARG A 35 5.74 12.83 3.86
N ARG A 36 4.42 12.61 3.91
CA ARG A 36 3.79 11.49 4.62
C ARG A 36 2.48 11.09 3.93
N HIS A 37 2.37 9.83 3.46
CA HIS A 37 1.19 9.33 2.75
C HIS A 37 -0.09 9.19 3.60
N TYR A 38 0.02 9.43 4.91
CA TYR A 38 -1.06 9.35 5.89
C TYR A 38 -1.63 10.72 6.28
N ASP A 39 -1.05 11.82 5.78
CA ASP A 39 -1.77 13.09 5.78
C ASP A 39 -2.89 13.07 4.72
N THR A 40 -3.89 13.95 4.82
CA THR A 40 -5.05 13.96 3.91
C THR A 40 -4.64 14.00 2.44
N ARG A 41 -3.59 14.76 2.10
CA ARG A 41 -3.12 14.92 0.73
C ARG A 41 -2.42 13.67 0.23
N GLY A 42 -1.56 13.10 1.06
CA GLY A 42 -0.83 11.86 0.80
C GLY A 42 -1.78 10.68 0.66
N HIS A 43 -2.82 10.62 1.49
CA HIS A 43 -3.84 9.58 1.41
C HIS A 43 -4.62 9.67 0.09
N GLN A 44 -5.01 10.89 -0.31
CA GLN A 44 -5.66 11.14 -1.59
C GLN A 44 -4.74 10.80 -2.78
N LEU A 45 -3.44 11.09 -2.68
CA LEU A 45 -2.45 10.72 -3.70
C LEU A 45 -2.32 9.20 -3.82
N ALA A 46 -2.22 8.49 -2.69
CA ALA A 46 -2.18 7.04 -2.67
C ALA A 46 -3.46 6.43 -3.27
N CYS A 47 -4.63 6.99 -2.96
CA CYS A 47 -5.90 6.56 -3.57
C CYS A 47 -5.88 6.72 -5.10
N ARG A 48 -5.53 7.91 -5.61
CA ARG A 48 -5.46 8.17 -7.06
C ARG A 48 -4.44 7.26 -7.75
N LEU A 49 -3.29 7.03 -7.11
CA LEU A 49 -2.26 6.13 -7.60
C LEU A 49 -2.79 4.71 -7.76
N LEU A 50 -3.42 4.16 -6.72
CA LEU A 50 -4.00 2.81 -6.77
C LEU A 50 -5.15 2.71 -7.79
N ASP A 51 -5.99 3.73 -7.89
CA ASP A 51 -7.05 3.78 -8.91
C ASP A 51 -6.48 3.79 -10.33
N HIS A 52 -5.41 4.56 -10.56
CA HIS A 52 -4.72 4.58 -11.85
C HIS A 52 -4.14 3.20 -12.21
N VAL A 53 -3.45 2.55 -11.27
CA VAL A 53 -2.93 1.19 -11.48
C VAL A 53 -4.07 0.21 -11.79
N ARG A 54 -5.20 0.29 -11.08
CA ARG A 54 -6.37 -0.57 -11.35
C ARG A 54 -6.95 -0.33 -12.74
N MET A 55 -7.08 0.92 -13.19
CA MET A 55 -7.56 1.23 -14.54
C MET A 55 -6.66 0.60 -15.60
N ARG A 56 -5.33 0.76 -15.47
CA ARG A 56 -4.35 0.13 -16.37
C ARG A 56 -4.42 -1.38 -16.38
N MET A 57 -4.65 -1.99 -15.21
CA MET A 57 -4.87 -3.43 -15.14
C MET A 57 -6.12 -3.86 -15.90
N ILE A 58 -7.25 -3.15 -15.78
CA ILE A 58 -8.48 -3.47 -16.52
C ILE A 58 -8.22 -3.46 -18.03
N GLU A 59 -7.56 -2.42 -18.54
CA GLU A 59 -7.18 -2.34 -19.96
C GLU A 59 -6.29 -3.51 -20.40
N PHE A 60 -5.33 -3.91 -19.55
CA PHE A 60 -4.51 -5.09 -19.83
C PHE A 60 -5.33 -6.39 -19.82
N GLN A 61 -6.32 -6.52 -18.94
CA GLN A 61 -7.19 -7.68 -18.94
C GLN A 61 -8.02 -7.76 -20.23
N GLU A 62 -8.59 -6.65 -20.67
CA GLU A 62 -9.40 -6.58 -21.90
C GLU A 62 -8.57 -6.88 -23.15
N THR A 63 -7.36 -6.31 -23.23
CA THR A 63 -6.50 -6.44 -24.42
C THR A 63 -5.80 -7.80 -24.50
N THR A 64 -5.46 -8.42 -23.37
CA THR A 64 -4.71 -9.69 -23.34
C THR A 64 -5.58 -10.92 -23.11
N GLY A 65 -6.83 -10.73 -22.65
CA GLY A 65 -7.71 -11.83 -22.22
C GLY A 65 -7.24 -12.55 -20.95
N ARG A 66 -6.29 -11.97 -20.20
CA ARG A 66 -5.73 -12.54 -18.96
C ARG A 66 -6.19 -11.75 -17.75
N MET A 67 -6.45 -12.43 -16.64
CA MET A 67 -6.82 -11.78 -15.39
C MET A 67 -5.57 -11.29 -14.64
N TYR A 68 -5.61 -10.08 -14.12
CA TYR A 68 -4.53 -9.46 -13.35
C TYR A 68 -5.06 -8.97 -12.00
N ASN A 69 -4.27 -9.13 -10.94
CA ASN A 69 -4.64 -8.76 -9.58
C ASN A 69 -3.67 -7.74 -8.98
N LEU A 70 -4.19 -6.84 -8.14
CA LEU A 70 -3.41 -5.82 -7.45
C LEU A 70 -3.15 -6.32 -6.03
N GLU A 71 -1.91 -6.64 -5.72
CA GLU A 71 -1.53 -7.28 -4.46
C GLU A 71 -0.72 -6.34 -3.58
N ALA A 72 -1.03 -6.33 -2.29
CA ALA A 72 -0.18 -5.75 -1.26
C ALA A 72 0.90 -6.76 -0.88
N THR A 73 1.95 -6.86 -1.69
CA THR A 73 3.02 -7.86 -1.53
C THR A 73 3.64 -7.76 -0.13
N PRO A 74 3.88 -8.87 0.61
CA PRO A 74 4.48 -8.83 1.97
C PRO A 74 5.86 -8.16 2.06
N ALA A 75 6.62 -8.18 0.95
CA ALA A 75 7.86 -7.41 0.74
C ALA A 75 8.96 -7.53 1.83
N GLU A 76 8.99 -8.61 2.61
CA GLU A 76 9.83 -8.81 3.81
C GLU A 76 11.32 -8.45 3.64
N GLY A 77 11.94 -8.76 2.49
CA GLY A 77 13.31 -8.35 2.16
C GLY A 77 13.41 -7.22 1.14
N THR A 78 12.35 -7.02 0.35
CA THR A 78 12.35 -6.09 -0.79
C THR A 78 12.33 -4.64 -0.33
N THR A 79 11.62 -4.34 0.77
CA THR A 79 11.55 -2.99 1.36
C THR A 79 12.93 -2.45 1.74
N TYR A 80 13.71 -3.26 2.46
CA TYR A 80 15.07 -2.92 2.86
C TYR A 80 16.01 -2.83 1.65
N ARG A 81 15.90 -3.77 0.71
CA ARG A 81 16.76 -3.80 -0.47
C ARG A 81 16.59 -2.55 -1.32
N PHE A 82 15.34 -2.17 -1.63
CA PHE A 82 15.09 -0.96 -2.42
C PHE A 82 15.46 0.30 -1.67
N ALA A 83 15.17 0.40 -0.36
CA ALA A 83 15.56 1.56 0.43
C ALA A 83 17.08 1.80 0.38
N ARG A 84 17.89 0.75 0.59
CA ARG A 84 19.37 0.85 0.51
C ARG A 84 19.88 1.21 -0.88
N GLU A 85 19.31 0.63 -1.94
CA GLU A 85 19.74 0.95 -3.30
C GLU A 85 19.37 2.38 -3.71
N ASP A 86 18.20 2.87 -3.31
CA ASP A 86 17.78 4.24 -3.58
C ASP A 86 18.60 5.25 -2.79
N GLN A 87 18.99 4.94 -1.55
CA GLN A 87 19.85 5.81 -0.73
C GLN A 87 21.21 6.08 -1.41
N LYS A 88 21.76 5.11 -2.15
CA LYS A 88 23.01 5.27 -2.93
C LYS A 88 22.85 6.25 -4.10
N ARG A 89 21.65 6.33 -4.68
CA ARG A 89 21.35 7.12 -5.90
C ARG A 89 20.79 8.50 -5.57
N PHE A 90 20.07 8.60 -4.46
CA PHE A 90 19.33 9.79 -4.05
C PHE A 90 19.69 10.16 -2.61
N PRO A 91 20.79 10.89 -2.37
CA PRO A 91 21.28 11.18 -1.02
C PRO A 91 20.29 11.92 -0.11
N ALA A 92 19.31 12.63 -0.69
CA ALA A 92 18.29 13.38 0.04
C ALA A 92 16.95 12.63 0.18
N ILE A 93 16.88 11.35 -0.18
CA ILE A 93 15.64 10.57 -0.11
C ILE A 93 15.18 10.41 1.35
N LEU A 94 13.87 10.57 1.56
CA LEU A 94 13.23 10.35 2.85
C LEU A 94 12.76 8.90 2.95
N GLN A 95 13.19 8.20 3.99
CA GLN A 95 12.90 6.78 4.23
C GLN A 95 12.62 6.56 5.72
N ALA A 96 11.93 5.47 6.06
CA ALA A 96 11.73 5.07 7.44
C ALA A 96 12.95 4.29 7.97
N GLY A 97 13.05 4.15 9.28
CA GLY A 97 14.15 3.45 9.94
C GLY A 97 15.36 4.34 10.27
N THR A 98 16.51 3.70 10.47
CA THR A 98 17.78 4.40 10.73
C THR A 98 18.58 4.57 9.44
N LYS A 99 19.71 5.30 9.50
CA LYS A 99 20.60 5.42 8.34
C LYS A 99 21.21 4.08 7.95
N GLU A 100 21.44 3.22 8.94
CA GLU A 100 22.06 1.90 8.80
C GLU A 100 21.04 0.84 8.38
N THR A 101 19.78 1.01 8.79
CA THR A 101 18.66 0.10 8.50
C THR A 101 17.45 0.83 7.92
N PRO A 102 17.58 1.47 6.74
CA PRO A 102 16.46 2.13 6.10
C PRO A 102 15.49 1.11 5.51
N TYR A 103 14.20 1.44 5.51
CA TYR A 103 13.15 0.62 4.91
C TYR A 103 12.01 1.47 4.34
N TYR A 104 11.27 0.86 3.40
CA TYR A 104 9.97 1.34 2.98
C TYR A 104 8.85 0.65 3.77
N THR A 105 7.81 1.41 4.11
CA THR A 105 6.59 0.82 4.69
C THR A 105 5.93 -0.06 3.65
N ASN A 106 5.41 -1.21 4.07
CA ASN A 106 4.87 -2.18 3.13
C ASN A 106 3.60 -1.65 2.45
N SER A 107 3.55 -1.79 1.12
CA SER A 107 2.38 -1.45 0.31
C SER A 107 1.85 -0.03 0.59
N SER A 108 0.61 0.10 1.07
CA SER A 108 0.01 1.38 1.48
C SER A 108 -0.31 1.43 2.98
N GLN A 109 0.32 0.55 3.78
CA GLN A 109 0.12 0.51 5.23
C GLN A 109 0.56 1.81 5.90
N LEU A 110 0.02 2.07 7.09
CA LEU A 110 0.52 3.13 7.96
C LEU A 110 1.97 2.85 8.38
N PRO A 111 2.79 3.88 8.63
CA PRO A 111 4.10 3.67 9.23
C PRO A 111 3.99 2.93 10.55
N VAL A 112 5.04 2.18 10.87
CA VAL A 112 5.17 1.52 12.18
C VAL A 112 5.06 2.56 13.30
N GLY A 113 4.21 2.28 14.29
CA GLY A 113 4.00 3.15 15.45
C GLY A 113 3.24 4.44 15.14
N TYR A 114 2.47 4.48 14.05
CA TYR A 114 1.69 5.67 13.70
C TYR A 114 0.57 5.98 14.72
N THR A 115 -0.19 4.97 15.12
CA THR A 115 -1.24 5.07 16.14
C THR A 115 -1.33 3.77 16.93
N ASP A 116 -1.68 3.88 18.21
CA ASP A 116 -2.02 2.76 19.08
C ASP A 116 -3.54 2.46 19.08
N ASP A 117 -4.36 3.30 18.43
CA ASP A 117 -5.80 3.06 18.30
C ASP A 117 -6.08 2.17 17.08
N PRO A 118 -6.51 0.91 17.28
CA PRO A 118 -6.81 0.01 16.18
C PRO A 118 -7.97 0.53 15.31
N PHE A 119 -8.94 1.26 15.87
CA PHE A 119 -10.09 1.77 15.11
C PHE A 119 -9.73 2.98 14.26
N GLU A 120 -8.82 3.83 14.71
CA GLU A 120 -8.22 4.88 13.88
C GLU A 120 -7.46 4.25 12.71
N ALA A 121 -6.63 3.22 12.97
CA ALA A 121 -5.90 2.51 11.94
C ALA A 121 -6.84 1.89 10.89
N LEU A 122 -7.94 1.24 11.35
CA LEU A 122 -8.98 0.69 10.49
C LEU A 122 -9.59 1.77 9.59
N ALA A 123 -10.01 2.90 10.16
CA ALA A 123 -10.64 4.00 9.44
C ALA A 123 -9.72 4.62 8.37
N MET A 124 -8.45 4.83 8.71
CA MET A 124 -7.46 5.41 7.79
C MET A 124 -7.07 4.46 6.66
N GLN A 125 -7.22 3.16 6.86
CA GLN A 125 -6.75 2.16 5.91
C GLN A 125 -7.87 1.58 5.05
N GLU A 126 -9.14 1.61 5.50
CA GLU A 126 -10.28 1.00 4.81
C GLU A 126 -10.30 1.30 3.30
N VAL A 127 -10.22 2.58 2.92
CA VAL A 127 -10.29 2.99 1.51
C VAL A 127 -9.11 2.43 0.70
N LEU A 128 -7.88 2.51 1.21
CA LEU A 128 -6.70 2.03 0.50
C LEU A 128 -6.69 0.50 0.38
N GLN A 129 -7.06 -0.19 1.46
CA GLN A 129 -7.06 -1.64 1.50
C GLN A 129 -8.13 -2.24 0.58
N SER A 130 -9.29 -1.59 0.45
CA SER A 130 -10.35 -2.00 -0.48
C SER A 130 -9.95 -1.90 -1.97
N LYS A 131 -8.88 -1.16 -2.29
CA LYS A 131 -8.37 -1.04 -3.67
C LYS A 131 -7.49 -2.22 -4.10
N TYR A 132 -7.05 -3.08 -3.20
CA TYR A 132 -6.34 -4.31 -3.59
C TYR A 132 -7.32 -5.41 -4.01
N THR A 133 -6.99 -6.16 -5.05
CA THR A 133 -7.82 -7.27 -5.58
C THR A 133 -7.14 -8.63 -5.48
N GLY A 134 -5.82 -8.66 -5.32
CA GLY A 134 -5.01 -9.86 -5.24
C GLY A 134 -4.77 -10.40 -3.85
N GLY A 135 -4.95 -9.54 -2.85
CA GLY A 135 -4.69 -9.85 -1.46
C GLY A 135 -4.13 -8.65 -0.74
N THR A 136 -4.64 -8.44 0.47
CA THR A 136 -4.07 -7.51 1.43
C THR A 136 -4.39 -7.99 2.84
N VAL A 137 -3.63 -7.52 3.82
CA VAL A 137 -3.87 -7.76 5.24
C VAL A 137 -3.57 -6.48 6.01
N LEU A 138 -4.44 -6.16 6.97
CA LEU A 138 -4.19 -5.11 7.95
C LEU A 138 -3.94 -5.76 9.32
N HIS A 139 -2.75 -5.51 9.87
CA HIS A 139 -2.39 -5.97 11.22
C HIS A 139 -2.79 -4.90 12.24
N LEU A 140 -3.60 -5.28 13.23
CA LEU A 140 -3.93 -4.41 14.36
C LEU A 140 -2.99 -4.71 15.52
N TYR A 141 -2.06 -3.80 15.77
CA TYR A 141 -1.14 -3.92 16.89
C TYR A 141 -1.80 -3.40 18.16
N MET A 142 -1.86 -4.26 19.18
CA MET A 142 -2.39 -3.91 20.50
C MET A 142 -1.22 -3.64 21.45
N SER A 143 -1.20 -2.48 22.08
CA SER A 143 -0.15 -2.09 23.04
C SER A 143 -0.19 -2.93 24.32
N GLU A 144 -1.35 -3.50 24.64
CA GLU A 144 -1.57 -4.36 25.81
C GLU A 144 -2.26 -5.66 25.43
N GLN A 145 -2.07 -6.68 26.27
CA GLN A 145 -2.78 -7.95 26.12
C GLN A 145 -4.29 -7.74 26.31
N LEU A 146 -5.09 -8.35 25.43
CA LEU A 146 -6.53 -8.35 25.58
C LEU A 146 -6.94 -9.05 26.88
N SER A 147 -7.79 -8.38 27.66
CA SER A 147 -8.16 -8.82 29.01
C SER A 147 -8.95 -10.14 29.06
N SER A 148 -9.61 -10.53 27.96
CA SER A 148 -10.31 -11.81 27.86
C SER A 148 -10.61 -12.22 26.41
N ALA A 149 -10.96 -13.49 26.22
CA ALA A 149 -11.45 -14.00 24.94
C ALA A 149 -12.71 -13.27 24.46
N ASP A 150 -13.60 -12.85 25.37
CA ASP A 150 -14.80 -12.09 25.00
C ASP A 150 -14.49 -10.65 24.58
N ALA A 151 -13.45 -10.03 25.16
CA ALA A 151 -12.96 -8.75 24.67
C ALA A 151 -12.43 -8.87 23.24
N CYS A 152 -11.65 -9.92 22.95
CA CYS A 152 -11.17 -10.24 21.60
C CYS A 152 -12.33 -10.44 20.60
N LYS A 153 -13.32 -11.27 20.95
CA LYS A 153 -14.51 -11.48 20.10
C LYS A 153 -15.26 -10.19 19.79
N ARG A 154 -15.41 -9.30 20.79
CA ARG A 154 -16.07 -8.01 20.59
C ARG A 154 -15.25 -7.08 19.70
N LEU A 155 -13.93 -7.08 19.84
CA LEU A 155 -13.03 -6.30 18.98
C LEU A 155 -13.18 -6.75 17.52
N VAL A 156 -12.99 -8.06 17.25
CA VAL A 156 -13.14 -8.63 15.90
C VAL A 156 -14.52 -8.35 15.32
N ARG A 157 -15.59 -8.58 16.10
CA ARG A 157 -16.97 -8.28 15.66
C ARG A 157 -17.12 -6.81 15.27
N ARG A 158 -16.68 -5.87 16.12
CA ARG A 158 -16.77 -4.44 15.82
C ARG A 158 -15.97 -4.04 14.59
N SER A 159 -14.78 -4.59 14.41
CA SER A 159 -13.97 -4.34 13.21
C SER A 159 -14.70 -4.76 11.94
N LEU A 160 -15.32 -5.95 11.95
CA LEU A 160 -16.03 -6.50 10.79
C LEU A 160 -17.41 -5.87 10.55
N GLU A 161 -18.09 -5.40 11.59
CA GLU A 161 -19.40 -4.73 11.47
C GLU A 161 -19.28 -3.29 10.97
N ASN A 162 -18.19 -2.59 11.32
CA ASN A 162 -18.04 -1.16 11.04
C ASN A 162 -17.10 -0.86 9.87
N PHE A 163 -16.25 -1.80 9.45
CA PHE A 163 -15.25 -1.57 8.38
C PHE A 163 -15.28 -2.67 7.33
N ARG A 164 -15.04 -2.28 6.08
CA ARG A 164 -15.05 -3.16 4.90
C ARG A 164 -13.63 -3.57 4.51
N LEU A 165 -12.92 -4.17 5.45
CA LEU A 165 -11.56 -4.66 5.22
C LEU A 165 -11.57 -6.12 4.76
N PRO A 166 -10.81 -6.48 3.72
CA PRO A 166 -10.80 -7.86 3.21
C PRO A 166 -10.24 -8.87 4.21
N TYR A 167 -9.24 -8.47 4.99
CA TYR A 167 -8.54 -9.34 5.93
C TYR A 167 -7.88 -8.52 7.04
N VAL A 168 -8.12 -8.91 8.28
CA VAL A 168 -7.57 -8.30 9.49
C VAL A 168 -6.98 -9.40 10.39
N THR A 169 -5.90 -9.06 11.10
CA THR A 169 -5.31 -9.93 12.14
C THR A 169 -5.06 -9.14 13.41
#